data_AF-A0A3B9DSZ5-F1
#
_entry.id   AF-A0A3B9DSZ5-F1
#
_cell.length_a   1.000
_cell.length_b   1.000
_cell.length_c   1.000
_cell.angle_alpha   90.00
_cell.angle_beta   90.00
_cell.angle_gamma   90.00
#
_symmetry.space_group_name_H-M   'P 1'
#
loop_
_entity.id
_entity.type
_entity.pdbx_description
1 polymer ?
#
loop_
_entity_poly.entity_id
_entity_poly.type
_entity_poly.pdbx_seq_one_letter_code
_entity_poly.pdbx_strand_id
1 'polypeptide(L)'
;MSAIIDVKGREILDSRGNPTVEAEVLLETGVRGRAAVPSGASTGEHEAVERRDGDAGRYLGKGVLGAVESINSEIGEAVRGFEAREQLDLDRTMIELDGTPNKERLGANAILAVSLATARAAAQENQLPLYRYLGTDQSNVVPVPMMNILNGGAHAPNNVDIQEFMVMPVGFDTFSEGLRCGVEVFHHLKKVLSEKGLNTAVGDEGGFAPDLSSNEEAVEVVLTAIERAGFHAGDDVLLAIDAAASEWMEGDEYVFRWSSGERRDAAGMVEFWTDWVDRYPIRSLEDPLGENDWEG
;
A
#
# COMPACT_ATOMS: atom_id res chain seq x y z
N MET A 1 -24.75 -24.99 -8.18
CA MET A 1 -24.66 -23.74 -8.96
C MET A 1 -23.99 -22.74 -8.05
N SER A 2 -23.07 -21.94 -8.59
CA SER A 2 -22.26 -20.99 -7.81
C SER A 2 -22.91 -19.62 -7.73
N ALA A 3 -24.23 -19.57 -7.92
CA ALA A 3 -24.97 -18.34 -8.02
C ALA A 3 -24.92 -17.56 -6.70
N ILE A 4 -24.71 -16.26 -6.81
CA ILE A 4 -24.73 -15.33 -5.67
C ILE A 4 -26.19 -15.19 -5.18
N ILE A 5 -26.44 -15.46 -3.91
CA ILE A 5 -27.78 -15.30 -3.32
C ILE A 5 -27.90 -14.08 -2.41
N ASP A 6 -26.79 -13.65 -1.82
CA ASP A 6 -26.77 -12.51 -0.89
C ASP A 6 -25.42 -11.80 -0.93
N VAL A 7 -25.48 -10.47 -0.82
CA VAL A 7 -24.32 -9.59 -0.70
C VAL A 7 -24.59 -8.61 0.43
N LYS A 8 -23.65 -8.51 1.37
CA LYS A 8 -23.78 -7.64 2.55
C LYS A 8 -22.56 -6.78 2.75
N GLY A 9 -22.75 -5.47 2.69
CA GLY A 9 -21.77 -4.46 3.06
C GLY A 9 -21.89 -4.07 4.53
N ARG A 10 -20.77 -3.74 5.17
CA ARG A 10 -20.72 -3.15 6.52
C ARG A 10 -19.53 -2.20 6.66
N GLU A 11 -19.68 -1.22 7.54
CA GLU A 11 -18.60 -0.33 7.96
C GLU A 11 -17.76 -1.02 9.05
N ILE A 12 -16.44 -1.08 8.84
CA ILE A 12 -15.44 -1.54 9.81
C ILE A 12 -14.34 -0.48 9.96
N LEU A 13 -13.33 -0.72 10.80
CA LEU A 13 -12.18 0.19 10.95
C LEU A 13 -10.91 -0.40 10.30
N ASP A 14 -10.13 0.47 9.66
CA ASP A 14 -8.80 0.18 9.14
C ASP A 14 -7.71 0.23 10.24
N SER A 15 -6.45 0.00 9.87
CA SER A 15 -5.31 0.02 10.79
C SER A 15 -5.04 1.38 11.43
N ARG A 16 -5.53 2.47 10.83
CA ARG A 16 -5.41 3.85 11.32
C ARG A 16 -6.64 4.31 12.10
N GLY A 17 -7.64 3.42 12.26
CA GLY A 17 -8.89 3.71 12.94
C GLY A 17 -9.87 4.54 12.13
N ASN A 18 -9.68 4.68 10.81
CA ASN A 18 -10.68 5.30 9.93
C ASN A 18 -11.71 4.25 9.48
N PRO A 19 -12.96 4.66 9.20
CA PRO A 19 -13.93 3.78 8.57
C PRO A 19 -13.50 3.30 7.18
N THR A 20 -13.73 2.02 6.92
CA THR A 20 -13.64 1.37 5.61
C THR A 20 -14.76 0.36 5.41
N VAL A 21 -14.90 -0.13 4.18
CA VAL A 21 -15.97 -1.03 3.74
C VAL A 21 -15.50 -2.48 3.79
N GLU A 22 -16.34 -3.36 4.34
CA GLU A 22 -16.23 -4.81 4.20
C GLU A 22 -17.48 -5.36 3.48
N ALA A 23 -17.29 -6.23 2.49
CA ALA A 23 -18.35 -6.97 1.83
C ALA A 23 -18.27 -8.47 2.15
N GLU A 24 -19.42 -9.10 2.29
CA GLU A 24 -19.60 -10.56 2.34
C GLU A 24 -20.53 -11.02 1.20
N VAL A 25 -20.09 -12.01 0.44
CA VAL A 25 -20.85 -12.62 -0.67
C VAL A 25 -21.15 -14.07 -0.31
N LEU A 26 -22.43 -14.45 -0.35
CA LEU A 26 -22.93 -15.80 -0.07
C LEU A 26 -23.42 -16.46 -1.36
N LEU A 27 -22.95 -17.67 -1.61
CA LEU A 27 -23.35 -18.50 -2.76
C LEU A 27 -24.48 -19.47 -2.39
N GLU A 28 -25.21 -19.97 -3.39
CA GLU A 28 -26.23 -21.03 -3.21
C GLU A 28 -25.69 -22.29 -2.53
N THR A 29 -24.40 -22.59 -2.73
CA THR A 29 -23.71 -23.70 -2.08
C THR A 29 -23.49 -23.51 -0.57
N GLY A 30 -23.77 -22.31 -0.05
CA GLY A 30 -23.54 -21.93 1.35
C GLY A 30 -22.14 -21.37 1.62
N VAL A 31 -21.26 -21.36 0.61
CA VAL A 31 -19.90 -20.78 0.68
C VAL A 31 -19.97 -19.26 0.82
N ARG A 32 -19.06 -18.69 1.61
CA ARG A 32 -18.98 -17.25 1.88
C ARG A 32 -17.60 -16.69 1.64
N GLY A 33 -17.52 -15.68 0.78
CA GLY A 33 -16.33 -14.87 0.61
C GLY A 33 -16.47 -13.53 1.33
N ARG A 34 -15.37 -13.00 1.87
CA ARG A 34 -15.37 -11.72 2.59
C ARG A 34 -14.10 -10.95 2.27
N ALA A 35 -14.22 -9.64 2.05
CA ALA A 35 -13.10 -8.75 1.79
C ALA A 35 -13.38 -7.36 2.36
N ALA A 36 -12.34 -6.74 2.91
CA ALA A 36 -12.32 -5.33 3.28
C ALA A 36 -11.36 -4.56 2.36
N VAL A 37 -11.62 -3.27 2.18
CA VAL A 37 -10.85 -2.43 1.26
C VAL A 37 -9.82 -1.58 2.04
N PRO A 38 -8.55 -1.54 1.61
CA PRO A 38 -7.57 -0.62 2.19
C PRO A 38 -7.88 0.84 1.80
N SER A 39 -7.26 1.80 2.49
CA SER A 39 -7.36 3.23 2.18
C SER A 39 -5.98 3.87 2.29
N GLY A 40 -5.57 4.58 1.25
CA GLY A 40 -4.26 5.27 1.15
C GLY A 40 -4.17 6.54 2.01
N ALA A 41 -2.95 6.96 2.33
CA ALA A 41 -2.68 8.22 3.02
C ALA A 41 -2.46 9.37 2.03
N SER A 42 -1.56 9.13 1.08
CA SER A 42 -1.42 9.89 -0.16
C SER A 42 -2.20 9.17 -1.25
N THR A 43 -3.04 9.90 -1.99
CA THR A 43 -3.84 9.37 -3.09
C THR A 43 -3.52 10.19 -4.33
N GLY A 44 -3.07 9.53 -5.40
CA GLY A 44 -2.76 10.20 -6.66
C GLY A 44 -4.01 10.83 -7.30
N GLU A 45 -3.81 11.89 -8.09
CA GLU A 45 -4.92 12.67 -8.68
C GLU A 45 -5.80 11.86 -9.64
N HIS A 46 -5.26 10.76 -10.17
CA HIS A 46 -5.90 9.92 -11.17
C HIS A 46 -6.45 8.59 -10.62
N GLU A 47 -6.51 8.44 -9.31
CA GLU A 47 -7.06 7.24 -8.67
C GLU A 47 -8.58 7.11 -8.83
N ALA A 48 -9.07 5.87 -8.69
CA ALA A 48 -10.49 5.63 -8.52
C ALA A 48 -10.96 6.13 -7.13
N VAL A 49 -12.13 6.76 -7.07
CA VAL A 49 -12.53 7.55 -5.90
C VAL A 49 -13.00 6.65 -4.75
N GLU A 50 -12.32 6.77 -3.61
CA GLU A 50 -12.84 6.28 -2.33
C GLU A 50 -14.02 7.16 -1.88
N ARG A 51 -15.24 6.60 -1.88
CA ARG A 51 -16.43 7.35 -1.47
C ARG A 51 -16.53 7.43 0.06
N ARG A 52 -16.50 8.66 0.59
CA ARG A 52 -16.70 8.99 2.01
C ARG A 52 -17.92 9.89 2.22
N ASP A 53 -18.50 9.84 3.40
CA ASP A 53 -19.80 10.47 3.73
C ASP A 53 -19.72 12.00 3.88
N GLY A 54 -18.57 12.55 4.30
CA GLY A 54 -18.41 13.99 4.56
C GLY A 54 -19.16 14.52 5.79
N ASP A 55 -19.82 13.65 6.57
CA ASP A 55 -20.51 14.03 7.80
C ASP A 55 -19.53 14.27 8.97
N ALA A 56 -19.23 15.53 9.27
CA ALA A 56 -18.36 15.92 10.37
C ALA A 56 -18.81 15.39 11.75
N GLY A 57 -20.09 15.03 11.91
CA GLY A 57 -20.64 14.43 13.14
C GLY A 57 -20.20 12.97 13.37
N ARG A 58 -19.66 12.28 12.36
CA ARG A 58 -19.22 10.89 12.45
C ARG A 58 -17.82 10.72 11.85
N TYR A 59 -16.91 10.18 12.65
CA TYR A 59 -15.52 9.91 12.23
C TYR A 59 -14.86 11.09 11.50
N LEU A 60 -15.17 12.33 11.92
CA LEU A 60 -14.64 13.55 11.33
C LEU A 60 -14.90 13.69 9.81
N GLY A 61 -16.04 13.19 9.32
CA GLY A 61 -16.38 13.20 7.88
C GLY A 61 -15.91 11.97 7.11
N LYS A 62 -15.19 11.05 7.75
CA LYS A 62 -14.59 9.88 7.08
C LYS A 62 -15.45 8.63 7.06
N GLY A 63 -16.72 8.71 7.48
CA GLY A 63 -17.68 7.60 7.39
C GLY A 63 -17.81 7.06 5.96
N VAL A 64 -18.24 5.80 5.84
CA VAL A 64 -18.41 5.13 4.53
C VAL A 64 -19.79 4.50 4.36
N LEU A 65 -20.81 5.03 5.06
CA LEU A 65 -22.16 4.48 4.98
C LEU A 65 -22.76 4.58 3.59
N GLY A 66 -22.45 5.62 2.82
CA GLY A 66 -22.90 5.75 1.43
C GLY A 66 -22.38 4.61 0.54
N ALA A 67 -21.11 4.23 0.70
CA ALA A 67 -20.51 3.10 -0.01
C ALA A 67 -21.10 1.75 0.47
N VAL A 68 -21.33 1.59 1.78
CA VAL A 68 -22.01 0.42 2.35
C VAL A 68 -23.43 0.28 1.82
N GLU A 69 -24.16 1.39 1.67
CA GLU A 69 -25.51 1.41 1.11
C GLU A 69 -25.50 1.03 -0.37
N SER A 70 -24.54 1.51 -1.15
CA SER A 70 -24.34 1.06 -2.54
C SER A 70 -24.14 -0.46 -2.66
N ILE A 71 -23.43 -1.10 -1.72
CA ILE A 71 -23.31 -2.57 -1.67
C ILE A 71 -24.65 -3.23 -1.37
N ASN A 72 -25.33 -2.76 -0.32
CA ASN A 72 -26.55 -3.39 0.19
C ASN A 72 -27.80 -3.14 -0.68
N SER A 73 -27.71 -2.23 -1.65
CA SER A 73 -28.80 -1.86 -2.57
C SER A 73 -28.40 -2.17 -4.03
N GLU A 74 -28.00 -1.16 -4.79
CA GLU A 74 -27.79 -1.23 -6.24
C GLU A 74 -26.84 -2.36 -6.66
N ILE A 75 -25.67 -2.48 -6.02
CA ILE A 75 -24.69 -3.52 -6.37
C ILE A 75 -25.25 -4.90 -6.02
N GLY A 76 -25.73 -5.08 -4.79
CA GLY A 76 -26.25 -6.36 -4.32
C GLY A 76 -27.45 -6.86 -5.14
N GLU A 77 -28.32 -5.95 -5.60
CA GLU A 77 -29.40 -6.28 -6.53
C GLU A 77 -28.90 -6.64 -7.92
N ALA A 78 -27.94 -5.89 -8.45
CA ALA A 78 -27.41 -6.11 -9.79
C ALA A 78 -26.63 -7.44 -9.90
N VAL A 79 -25.93 -7.85 -8.84
CA VAL A 79 -25.08 -9.06 -8.89
C VAL A 79 -25.76 -10.34 -8.40
N ARG A 80 -26.96 -10.24 -7.81
CA ARG A 80 -27.70 -11.41 -7.34
C ARG A 80 -28.05 -12.32 -8.53
N GLY A 81 -27.73 -13.60 -8.40
CA GLY A 81 -27.94 -14.62 -9.42
C GLY A 81 -26.78 -14.79 -10.39
N PHE A 82 -25.75 -13.93 -10.38
CA PHE A 82 -24.53 -14.19 -11.16
C PHE A 82 -23.79 -15.42 -10.64
N GLU A 83 -23.19 -16.16 -11.56
CA GLU A 83 -22.26 -17.24 -11.23
C GLU A 83 -20.94 -16.63 -10.73
N ALA A 84 -20.55 -16.93 -9.49
CA ALA A 84 -19.38 -16.31 -8.86
C ALA A 84 -18.05 -16.58 -9.58
N ARG A 85 -17.99 -17.63 -10.41
CA ARG A 85 -16.84 -17.93 -11.28
C ARG A 85 -16.70 -16.98 -12.47
N GLU A 86 -17.75 -16.25 -12.84
CA GLU A 86 -17.77 -15.29 -13.95
C GLU A 86 -17.31 -13.91 -13.48
N GLN A 87 -16.12 -13.87 -12.86
CA GLN A 87 -15.56 -12.67 -12.21
C GLN A 87 -15.55 -11.44 -13.13
N LEU A 88 -15.16 -11.63 -14.38
CA LEU A 88 -15.07 -10.54 -15.37
C LEU A 88 -16.44 -9.92 -15.67
N ASP A 89 -17.48 -10.72 -15.78
CA ASP A 89 -18.83 -10.24 -16.09
C ASP A 89 -19.46 -9.56 -14.87
N LEU A 90 -19.18 -10.07 -13.66
CA LEU A 90 -19.55 -9.42 -12.41
C LEU A 90 -18.87 -8.04 -12.28
N ASP A 91 -17.55 -7.97 -12.50
CA ASP A 91 -16.79 -6.71 -12.38
C ASP A 91 -17.23 -5.69 -13.44
N ARG A 92 -17.43 -6.12 -14.69
CA ARG A 92 -17.96 -5.26 -15.76
C ARG A 92 -19.36 -4.75 -15.42
N THR A 93 -20.24 -5.59 -14.91
CA THR A 93 -21.58 -5.16 -14.52
C THR A 93 -21.52 -4.08 -13.45
N MET A 94 -20.65 -4.20 -12.45
CA MET A 94 -20.50 -3.16 -11.42
C MET A 94 -19.89 -1.86 -11.97
N ILE A 95 -18.93 -1.96 -12.89
CA ILE A 95 -18.33 -0.78 -13.56
C ILE A 95 -19.37 -0.07 -14.44
N GLU A 96 -20.13 -0.80 -15.24
CA GLU A 96 -21.20 -0.27 -16.09
C GLU A 96 -22.35 0.32 -15.26
N LEU A 97 -22.69 -0.35 -14.14
CA LEU A 97 -23.68 0.13 -13.19
C LEU A 97 -23.25 1.47 -12.60
N ASP A 98 -21.99 1.60 -12.17
CA ASP A 98 -21.45 2.87 -11.69
C ASP A 98 -21.53 3.96 -12.77
N GLY A 99 -21.03 3.66 -13.97
CA GLY A 99 -21.13 4.51 -15.15
C GLY A 99 -20.17 5.71 -15.19
N THR A 100 -19.30 5.87 -14.18
CA THR A 100 -18.28 6.94 -14.14
C THR A 100 -16.87 6.38 -14.38
N PRO A 101 -15.95 7.17 -14.97
CA PRO A 101 -14.61 6.68 -15.29
C PRO A 101 -13.78 6.34 -14.03
N ASN A 102 -14.03 7.04 -12.93
CA ASN A 102 -13.30 6.95 -11.66
C ASN A 102 -14.08 6.23 -10.55
N LYS A 103 -15.26 5.65 -10.85
CA LYS A 103 -16.11 4.93 -9.88
C LYS A 103 -16.68 5.80 -8.75
N GLU A 104 -16.84 7.10 -8.96
CA GLU A 104 -17.24 8.04 -7.90
C GLU A 104 -18.69 7.88 -7.45
N ARG A 105 -19.58 7.34 -8.29
CA ARG A 105 -21.02 7.25 -8.00
C ARG A 105 -21.31 6.21 -6.93
N LEU A 106 -20.80 5.00 -7.10
CA LEU A 106 -20.95 3.89 -6.15
C LEU A 106 -19.80 3.87 -5.14
N GLY A 107 -18.63 4.37 -5.53
CA GLY A 107 -17.40 4.32 -4.76
C GLY A 107 -16.53 3.13 -5.17
N ALA A 108 -15.26 3.39 -5.47
CA ALA A 108 -14.29 2.34 -5.79
C ALA A 108 -14.15 1.33 -4.63
N ASN A 109 -14.27 1.82 -3.39
CA ASN A 109 -14.30 1.02 -2.17
C ASN A 109 -15.52 0.07 -2.08
N ALA A 110 -16.69 0.45 -2.61
CA ALA A 110 -17.83 -0.44 -2.67
C ALA A 110 -17.62 -1.56 -3.71
N ILE A 111 -17.21 -1.19 -4.92
CA ILE A 111 -17.01 -2.11 -6.04
C ILE A 111 -15.89 -3.12 -5.73
N LEU A 112 -14.75 -2.64 -5.23
CA LEU A 112 -13.61 -3.49 -4.91
C LEU A 112 -13.93 -4.48 -3.79
N ALA A 113 -14.68 -4.07 -2.77
CA ALA A 113 -15.08 -4.96 -1.68
C ALA A 113 -15.88 -6.17 -2.20
N VAL A 114 -16.88 -5.92 -3.06
CA VAL A 114 -17.72 -6.99 -3.64
C VAL A 114 -16.90 -7.84 -4.63
N SER A 115 -16.08 -7.22 -5.48
CA SER A 115 -15.20 -7.91 -6.43
C SER A 115 -14.30 -8.94 -5.73
N LEU A 116 -13.58 -8.52 -4.68
CA LEU A 116 -12.68 -9.38 -3.92
C LEU A 116 -13.43 -10.44 -3.09
N ALA A 117 -14.59 -10.09 -2.53
CA ALA A 117 -15.42 -11.02 -1.77
C ALA A 117 -15.95 -12.14 -2.68
N THR A 118 -16.40 -11.81 -3.90
CA THR A 118 -16.81 -12.80 -4.92
C THR A 118 -15.67 -13.74 -5.28
N ALA A 119 -14.48 -13.21 -5.60
CA ALA A 119 -13.32 -14.03 -5.95
C ALA A 119 -12.95 -15.01 -4.83
N ARG A 120 -13.02 -14.56 -3.56
CA ARG A 120 -12.80 -15.41 -2.39
C ARG A 120 -13.87 -16.48 -2.22
N ALA A 121 -15.14 -16.15 -2.45
CA ALA A 121 -16.23 -17.11 -2.38
C ALA A 121 -16.06 -18.21 -3.45
N ALA A 122 -15.77 -17.81 -4.69
CA ALA A 122 -15.55 -18.72 -5.79
C ALA A 122 -14.31 -19.61 -5.59
N ALA A 123 -13.20 -19.06 -5.09
CA ALA A 123 -12.01 -19.85 -4.73
C ALA A 123 -12.33 -20.94 -3.69
N GLN A 124 -13.05 -20.57 -2.63
CA GLN A 124 -13.45 -21.51 -1.58
C GLN A 124 -14.39 -22.60 -2.08
N GLU A 125 -15.35 -22.26 -2.94
CA GLU A 125 -16.26 -23.24 -3.54
C GLU A 125 -15.51 -24.26 -4.41
N ASN A 126 -14.50 -23.79 -5.15
CA ASN A 126 -13.60 -24.64 -5.93
C ASN A 126 -12.57 -25.38 -5.08
N GLN A 127 -12.56 -25.17 -3.75
CA GLN A 127 -11.58 -25.74 -2.81
C GLN A 127 -10.13 -25.40 -3.20
N LEU A 128 -9.94 -24.22 -3.79
CA LEU A 128 -8.63 -23.70 -4.18
C LEU A 128 -8.23 -22.56 -3.24
N PRO A 129 -6.94 -22.45 -2.89
CA PRO A 129 -6.44 -21.23 -2.29
C PRO A 129 -6.56 -20.08 -3.32
N LEU A 130 -6.81 -18.86 -2.83
CA LEU A 130 -7.12 -17.70 -3.68
C LEU A 130 -6.07 -17.45 -4.78
N TYR A 131 -4.78 -17.58 -4.45
CA TYR A 131 -3.70 -17.37 -5.42
C TYR A 131 -3.71 -18.38 -6.59
N ARG A 132 -4.20 -19.60 -6.35
CA ARG A 132 -4.39 -20.61 -7.42
C ARG A 132 -5.64 -20.32 -8.24
N TYR A 133 -6.71 -19.87 -7.57
CA TYR A 133 -7.96 -19.53 -8.23
C TYR A 133 -7.81 -18.32 -9.17
N LEU A 134 -7.10 -17.27 -8.72
CA LEU A 134 -6.83 -16.07 -9.52
C LEU A 134 -5.76 -16.29 -10.60
N GLY A 135 -4.86 -17.24 -10.33
CA GLY A 135 -3.68 -17.48 -11.14
C GLY A 135 -3.83 -18.63 -12.11
N THR A 136 -2.69 -19.24 -12.42
CA THR A 136 -2.61 -20.48 -13.20
C THR A 136 -2.02 -21.60 -12.34
N ASP A 137 -1.92 -22.81 -12.89
CA ASP A 137 -1.19 -23.91 -12.25
C ASP A 137 0.31 -23.60 -12.04
N GLN A 138 0.83 -22.53 -12.65
CA GLN A 138 2.20 -22.05 -12.48
C GLN A 138 2.32 -20.87 -11.50
N SER A 139 1.24 -20.46 -10.83
CA SER A 139 1.29 -19.40 -9.81
C SER A 139 1.93 -19.91 -8.52
N ASN A 140 3.28 -19.93 -8.51
CA ASN A 140 4.12 -20.49 -7.46
C ASN A 140 5.34 -19.62 -7.10
N VAL A 141 5.48 -18.44 -7.73
CA VAL A 141 6.54 -17.48 -7.41
C VAL A 141 6.11 -16.69 -6.17
N VAL A 142 6.95 -16.69 -5.15
CA VAL A 142 6.76 -15.89 -3.94
C VAL A 142 7.59 -14.60 -4.10
N PRO A 143 7.04 -13.41 -3.82
CA PRO A 143 7.74 -12.16 -4.06
C PRO A 143 8.89 -11.95 -3.07
N VAL A 144 9.92 -11.23 -3.52
CA VAL A 144 10.90 -10.61 -2.61
C VAL A 144 10.22 -9.42 -1.95
N PRO A 145 10.13 -9.35 -0.61
CA PRO A 145 9.46 -8.25 0.05
C PRO A 145 10.34 -6.98 0.02
N MET A 146 9.75 -5.84 -0.31
CA MET A 146 10.31 -4.53 0.03
C MET A 146 9.72 -4.13 1.38
N MET A 147 10.55 -4.14 2.43
CA MET A 147 10.08 -3.95 3.80
C MET A 147 10.42 -2.54 4.27
N ASN A 148 9.42 -1.67 4.37
CA ASN A 148 9.58 -0.35 4.97
C ASN A 148 9.95 -0.49 6.46
N ILE A 149 11.09 0.09 6.83
CA ILE A 149 11.61 0.05 8.21
C ILE A 149 11.90 1.44 8.79
N LEU A 150 11.86 2.49 7.97
CA LEU A 150 12.07 3.87 8.37
C LEU A 150 11.24 4.80 7.48
N ASN A 151 10.47 5.67 8.13
CA ASN A 151 9.50 6.58 7.51
C ASN A 151 9.97 8.03 7.57
N GLY A 152 9.63 8.79 6.54
CA GLY A 152 9.66 10.25 6.49
C GLY A 152 8.42 10.79 5.76
N GLY A 153 8.55 11.97 5.16
CA GLY A 153 7.53 12.57 4.32
C GLY A 153 6.17 12.72 5.02
N ALA A 154 5.08 12.45 4.29
CA ALA A 154 3.73 12.55 4.82
C ALA A 154 3.38 11.49 5.88
N HIS A 155 4.14 10.39 5.94
CA HIS A 155 3.89 9.26 6.85
C HIS A 155 4.42 9.48 8.27
N ALA A 156 5.26 10.50 8.48
CA ALA A 156 5.92 10.74 9.75
C ALA A 156 6.02 12.23 10.11
N PRO A 157 5.70 12.62 11.36
CA PRO A 157 5.96 13.97 11.85
C PRO A 157 7.43 14.12 12.27
N ASN A 158 8.36 13.95 11.33
CA ASN A 158 9.81 14.11 11.53
C ASN A 158 10.41 15.06 10.48
N ASN A 159 11.74 15.10 10.39
CA ASN A 159 12.49 16.00 9.51
C ASN A 159 13.16 15.27 8.31
N VAL A 160 12.54 14.18 7.86
CA VAL A 160 12.99 13.37 6.72
C VAL A 160 12.03 13.64 5.55
N ASP A 161 12.55 13.99 4.38
CA ASP A 161 11.69 14.33 3.23
C ASP A 161 11.20 13.10 2.46
N ILE A 162 12.08 12.12 2.32
CA ILE A 162 11.81 10.86 1.62
C ILE A 162 10.80 10.04 2.44
N GLN A 163 9.78 9.50 1.78
CA GLN A 163 8.65 8.86 2.46
C GLN A 163 9.03 7.51 3.08
N GLU A 164 9.69 6.62 2.33
CA GLU A 164 10.02 5.29 2.82
C GLU A 164 11.45 4.84 2.48
N PHE A 165 12.09 4.24 3.48
CA PHE A 165 13.37 3.55 3.32
C PHE A 165 13.17 2.07 3.61
N MET A 166 13.32 1.26 2.58
CA MET A 166 12.98 -0.15 2.59
C MET A 166 14.21 -1.05 2.48
N VAL A 167 14.13 -2.22 3.09
CA VAL A 167 15.10 -3.31 2.91
C VAL A 167 14.50 -4.44 2.06
N MET A 168 15.32 -4.97 1.16
CA MET A 168 14.97 -6.04 0.23
C MET A 168 15.90 -7.25 0.44
N PRO A 169 15.46 -8.29 1.15
CA PRO A 169 16.29 -9.46 1.43
C PRO A 169 16.35 -10.39 0.21
N VAL A 170 17.27 -10.09 -0.72
CA VAL A 170 17.36 -10.76 -2.04
C VAL A 170 18.25 -12.00 -2.05
N GLY A 171 19.15 -12.14 -1.07
CA GLY A 171 20.13 -13.22 -1.01
C GLY A 171 19.61 -14.56 -0.47
N PHE A 172 18.28 -14.75 -0.38
CA PHE A 172 17.67 -15.89 0.30
C PHE A 172 16.82 -16.77 -0.63
N ASP A 173 16.93 -18.09 -0.46
CA ASP A 173 16.22 -19.08 -1.29
C ASP A 173 14.72 -19.19 -0.98
N THR A 174 14.27 -18.68 0.17
CA THR A 174 12.87 -18.77 0.59
C THR A 174 12.38 -17.47 1.19
N PHE A 175 11.10 -17.16 0.99
CA PHE A 175 10.44 -16.00 1.59
C PHE A 175 10.55 -15.99 3.12
N SER A 176 10.47 -17.15 3.78
CA SER A 176 10.58 -17.22 5.25
C SER A 176 11.95 -16.77 5.75
N GLU A 177 13.03 -17.13 5.06
CA GLU A 177 14.37 -16.65 5.40
C GLU A 177 14.55 -15.16 5.07
N GLY A 178 14.02 -14.70 3.94
CA GLY A 178 14.03 -13.26 3.61
C GLY A 178 13.26 -12.43 4.65
N LEU A 179 12.07 -12.89 5.05
CA LEU A 179 11.28 -12.25 6.12
C LEU A 179 12.04 -12.23 7.45
N ARG A 180 12.69 -13.34 7.83
CA ARG A 180 13.52 -13.40 9.04
C ARG A 180 14.63 -12.36 9.00
N CYS A 181 15.35 -12.25 7.87
CA CYS A 181 16.38 -11.24 7.66
C CYS A 181 15.83 -9.83 7.89
N GLY A 182 14.73 -9.45 7.23
CA GLY A 182 14.12 -8.12 7.41
C GLY A 182 13.70 -7.83 8.85
N VAL A 183 13.15 -8.82 9.56
CA VAL A 183 12.77 -8.69 10.99
C VAL A 183 14.00 -8.50 11.88
N GLU A 184 15.08 -9.25 11.66
CA GLU A 184 16.33 -9.10 12.40
C GLU A 184 16.95 -7.71 12.16
N VAL A 185 16.98 -7.24 10.91
CA VAL A 185 17.42 -5.89 10.55
C VAL A 185 16.57 -4.82 11.25
N PHE A 186 15.24 -4.95 11.23
CA PHE A 186 14.33 -4.02 11.93
C PHE A 186 14.63 -3.92 13.43
N HIS A 187 14.84 -5.05 14.12
CA HIS A 187 15.16 -5.05 15.55
C HIS A 187 16.57 -4.52 15.85
N HIS A 188 17.53 -4.70 14.93
CA HIS A 188 18.84 -4.07 15.05
C HIS A 188 18.78 -2.57 14.79
N LEU A 189 17.97 -2.11 13.83
CA LEU A 189 17.71 -0.69 13.59
C LEU A 189 17.15 -0.02 14.83
N LYS A 190 16.18 -0.65 15.51
CA LYS A 190 15.65 -0.15 16.79
C LYS A 190 16.75 0.13 17.82
N LYS A 191 17.75 -0.77 17.93
CA LYS A 191 18.88 -0.61 18.85
C LYS A 191 19.80 0.52 18.41
N VAL A 192 20.13 0.60 17.12
CA VAL A 192 20.94 1.69 16.53
C VAL A 192 20.31 3.05 16.84
N LEU A 193 19.01 3.20 16.60
CA LEU A 193 18.27 4.43 16.90
C LEU A 193 18.27 4.73 18.40
N SER A 194 18.01 3.73 19.25
CA SER A 194 18.00 3.89 20.71
C SER A 194 19.35 4.32 21.27
N GLU A 195 20.46 3.78 20.75
CA GLU A 195 21.82 4.15 21.16
C GLU A 195 22.16 5.60 20.80
N LYS A 196 21.60 6.11 19.69
CA LYS A 196 21.68 7.52 19.29
C LYS A 196 20.71 8.42 20.07
N GLY A 197 19.86 7.85 20.94
CA GLY A 197 18.84 8.59 21.69
C GLY A 197 17.64 9.04 20.85
N LEU A 198 17.43 8.40 19.69
CA LEU A 198 16.37 8.75 18.75
C LEU A 198 15.06 8.02 19.08
N ASN A 199 13.95 8.56 18.58
CA ASN A 199 12.62 7.97 18.76
C ASN A 199 12.52 6.61 18.04
N THR A 200 11.90 5.63 18.70
CA THR A 200 11.61 4.31 18.13
C THR A 200 10.11 3.99 18.10
N ALA A 201 9.27 5.02 18.15
CA ALA A 201 7.86 4.90 17.80
C ALA A 201 7.75 4.54 16.31
N VAL A 202 6.67 3.84 15.97
CA VAL A 202 6.40 3.40 14.60
C VAL A 202 5.35 4.28 13.95
N GLY A 203 5.49 4.53 12.65
CA GLY A 203 4.50 5.20 11.81
C GLY A 203 3.38 4.26 11.36
N ASP A 204 2.57 4.72 10.40
CA ASP A 204 1.40 4.01 9.89
C ASP A 204 1.74 2.62 9.31
N GLU A 205 2.94 2.46 8.74
CA GLU A 205 3.42 1.22 8.11
C GLU A 205 4.29 0.34 9.03
N GLY A 206 4.49 0.75 10.28
CA GLY A 206 5.29 0.00 11.24
C GLY A 206 6.80 0.28 11.20
N GLY A 207 7.29 1.03 10.22
CA GLY A 207 8.65 1.59 10.19
C GLY A 207 8.88 2.65 11.27
N PHE A 208 10.14 2.90 11.66
CA PHE A 208 10.46 3.94 12.65
C PHE A 208 10.39 5.34 12.05
N ALA A 209 9.98 6.33 12.85
CA ALA A 209 9.93 7.74 12.45
C ALA A 209 10.82 8.62 13.34
N PRO A 210 12.16 8.48 13.30
CA PRO A 210 13.07 9.31 14.06
C PRO A 210 13.28 10.68 13.41
N ASP A 211 13.65 11.69 14.21
CA ASP A 211 14.32 12.87 13.69
C ASP A 211 15.79 12.53 13.39
N LEU A 212 16.27 12.91 12.21
CA LEU A 212 17.62 12.63 11.71
C LEU A 212 18.32 13.93 11.32
N SER A 213 19.65 13.88 11.22
CA SER A 213 20.42 15.06 10.78
C SER A 213 20.30 15.35 9.29
N SER A 214 19.96 14.34 8.48
CA SER A 214 19.74 14.45 7.04
C SER A 214 18.96 13.23 6.51
N ASN A 215 18.44 13.33 5.28
CA ASN A 215 17.91 12.16 4.55
C ASN A 215 18.97 11.07 4.36
N GLU A 216 20.25 11.46 4.24
CA GLU A 216 21.35 10.52 4.08
C GLU A 216 21.62 9.71 5.35
N GLU A 217 21.47 10.30 6.54
CA GLU A 217 21.59 9.56 7.79
C GLU A 217 20.58 8.40 7.87
N ALA A 218 19.40 8.53 7.23
CA ALA A 218 18.42 7.44 7.17
C ALA A 218 19.00 6.20 6.49
N VAL A 219 19.71 6.37 5.37
CA VAL A 219 20.40 5.29 4.66
C VAL A 219 21.52 4.72 5.54
N GLU A 220 22.33 5.57 6.17
CA GLU A 220 23.45 5.14 7.01
C GLU A 220 23.02 4.29 8.21
N VAL A 221 21.94 4.66 8.91
CA VAL A 221 21.43 3.89 10.05
C VAL A 221 20.84 2.55 9.61
N VAL A 222 20.21 2.49 8.43
CA VAL A 222 19.72 1.24 7.83
C VAL A 222 20.88 0.32 7.47
N LEU A 223 21.92 0.84 6.80
CA LEU A 223 23.13 0.06 6.48
C LEU A 223 23.83 -0.46 7.73
N THR A 224 23.93 0.38 8.78
CA THR A 224 24.46 -0.03 10.08
C THR A 224 23.62 -1.14 10.71
N ALA A 225 22.29 -1.10 10.57
CA ALA A 225 21.40 -2.12 11.08
C ALA A 225 21.57 -3.46 10.35
N ILE A 226 21.75 -3.42 9.02
CA ILE A 226 22.03 -4.60 8.18
C ILE A 226 23.34 -5.27 8.64
N GLU A 227 24.42 -4.49 8.78
CA GLU A 227 25.71 -5.00 9.22
C GLU A 227 25.62 -5.60 10.64
N ARG A 228 24.96 -4.91 11.57
CA ARG A 228 24.81 -5.38 12.96
C ARG A 228 23.95 -6.63 13.08
N ALA A 229 23.03 -6.86 12.14
CA ALA A 229 22.26 -8.09 12.05
C ALA A 229 23.07 -9.25 11.47
N GLY A 230 24.28 -8.99 10.94
CA GLY A 230 25.19 -10.01 10.40
C GLY A 230 24.98 -10.31 8.93
N PHE A 231 24.35 -9.41 8.18
CA PHE A 231 24.10 -9.52 6.74
C PHE A 231 24.96 -8.52 5.95
N HIS A 232 25.19 -8.80 4.66
CA HIS A 232 25.93 -7.92 3.76
C HIS A 232 24.98 -7.08 2.91
N ALA A 233 25.09 -5.76 3.03
CA ALA A 233 24.38 -4.85 2.13
C ALA A 233 24.94 -4.97 0.70
N GLY A 234 24.08 -5.03 -0.31
CA GLY A 234 24.45 -5.25 -1.71
C GLY A 234 24.35 -6.71 -2.18
N ASP A 235 24.63 -7.67 -1.28
CA ASP A 235 24.60 -9.10 -1.59
C ASP A 235 23.38 -9.79 -0.96
N ASP A 236 23.25 -9.74 0.37
CA ASP A 236 22.15 -10.36 1.11
C ASP A 236 20.90 -9.47 1.11
N VAL A 237 21.12 -8.16 1.27
CA VAL A 237 20.07 -7.14 1.41
C VAL A 237 20.34 -5.95 0.51
N LEU A 238 19.37 -5.60 -0.34
CA LEU A 238 19.36 -4.37 -1.13
C LEU A 238 18.46 -3.32 -0.47
N LEU A 239 18.56 -2.08 -0.93
CA LEU A 239 17.68 -0.99 -0.53
C LEU A 239 16.67 -0.66 -1.63
N ALA A 240 15.46 -0.29 -1.20
CA ALA A 240 14.45 0.35 -2.02
C ALA A 240 14.01 1.64 -1.34
N ILE A 241 13.61 2.63 -2.14
CA ILE A 241 13.14 3.93 -1.66
C ILE A 241 11.81 4.23 -2.34
N ASP A 242 10.85 4.68 -1.58
CA ASP A 242 9.72 5.48 -2.08
C ASP A 242 9.98 6.93 -1.66
N ALA A 243 10.18 7.79 -2.67
CA ALA A 243 10.42 9.19 -2.45
C ALA A 243 9.13 10.00 -2.32
N ALA A 244 8.02 9.52 -2.89
CA ALA A 244 6.75 10.24 -3.04
C ALA A 244 6.96 11.71 -3.42
N ALA A 245 7.77 11.96 -4.46
CA ALA A 245 8.32 13.30 -4.74
C ALA A 245 7.25 14.40 -4.95
N SER A 246 6.08 14.02 -5.49
CA SER A 246 4.92 14.90 -5.62
C SER A 246 4.54 15.60 -4.31
N GLU A 247 4.67 14.91 -3.17
CA GLU A 247 4.30 15.46 -1.86
C GLU A 247 5.18 16.64 -1.45
N TRP A 248 6.41 16.72 -1.95
CA TRP A 248 7.40 17.73 -1.62
C TRP A 248 7.83 18.63 -2.79
N MET A 249 7.04 18.66 -3.86
CA MET A 249 7.13 19.67 -4.91
C MET A 249 6.43 20.98 -4.54
N GLU A 250 6.98 22.10 -5.02
CA GLU A 250 6.35 23.42 -5.01
C GLU A 250 6.51 24.08 -6.38
N GLY A 251 5.46 24.04 -7.20
CA GLY A 251 5.56 24.44 -8.60
C GLY A 251 6.39 23.42 -9.38
N ASP A 252 7.41 23.90 -10.09
CA ASP A 252 8.29 23.05 -10.93
C ASP A 252 9.59 22.65 -10.20
N GLU A 253 9.66 22.85 -8.88
CA GLU A 253 10.84 22.56 -8.07
C GLU A 253 10.53 21.55 -6.96
N TYR A 254 11.48 20.68 -6.69
CA TYR A 254 11.51 19.73 -5.59
C TYR A 254 12.12 20.42 -4.37
N VAL A 255 11.40 20.46 -3.25
CA VAL A 255 11.77 21.22 -2.06
C VAL A 255 11.95 20.28 -0.88
N PHE A 256 13.18 20.15 -0.38
CA PHE A 256 13.53 19.39 0.83
C PHE A 256 13.07 20.12 2.10
N ARG A 257 11.76 20.37 2.18
CA ARG A 257 11.08 21.26 3.13
C ARG A 257 11.27 20.84 4.60
N TRP A 258 11.41 19.55 4.86
CA TRP A 258 11.47 18.99 6.21
C TRP A 258 12.92 18.86 6.69
N SER A 259 13.90 18.66 5.80
CA SER A 259 15.31 18.60 6.16
C SER A 259 16.06 19.93 5.99
N SER A 260 16.48 20.26 4.77
CA SER A 260 17.51 21.26 4.48
C SER A 260 16.97 22.57 3.91
N GLY A 261 15.75 22.56 3.38
CA GLY A 261 15.18 23.64 2.57
C GLY A 261 15.82 23.79 1.19
N GLU A 262 16.69 22.85 0.77
CA GLU A 262 17.25 22.85 -0.58
C GLU A 262 16.13 22.72 -1.63
N ARG A 263 16.34 23.38 -2.77
CA ARG A 263 15.44 23.33 -3.93
C ARG A 263 16.20 22.78 -5.12
N ARG A 264 15.58 21.88 -5.87
CA ARG A 264 16.15 21.28 -7.08
C ARG A 264 15.11 21.30 -8.19
N ASP A 265 15.57 21.48 -9.42
CA ASP A 265 14.76 21.18 -10.60
C ASP A 265 14.81 19.67 -10.89
N ALA A 266 14.08 19.21 -11.92
CA ALA A 266 14.05 17.81 -12.32
C ALA A 266 15.45 17.25 -12.62
N ALA A 267 16.29 18.01 -13.35
CA ALA A 267 17.66 17.60 -13.66
C ALA A 267 18.50 17.42 -12.38
N GLY A 268 18.42 18.37 -11.45
CA GLY A 268 19.10 18.30 -10.16
C GLY A 268 18.60 17.16 -9.27
N MET A 269 17.34 16.76 -9.40
CA MET A 269 16.80 15.56 -8.73
C MET A 269 17.28 14.26 -9.37
N VAL A 270 17.35 14.19 -10.70
CA VAL A 270 17.93 13.02 -11.39
C VAL A 270 19.41 12.85 -11.00
N GLU A 271 20.17 13.93 -10.92
CA GLU A 271 21.55 13.91 -10.44
C GLU A 271 21.65 13.45 -8.97
N PHE A 272 20.75 13.93 -8.11
CA PHE A 272 20.66 13.51 -6.71
C PHE A 272 20.46 11.99 -6.57
N TRP A 273 19.47 11.44 -7.29
CA TRP A 273 19.18 10.01 -7.25
C TRP A 273 20.28 9.17 -7.88
N THR A 274 20.91 9.66 -8.95
CA THR A 274 22.05 8.99 -9.60
C THR A 274 23.21 8.83 -8.63
N ASP A 275 23.58 9.90 -7.91
CA ASP A 275 24.63 9.84 -6.89
C ASP A 275 24.29 8.84 -5.77
N TRP A 276 23.03 8.79 -5.33
CA TRP A 276 22.60 7.85 -4.31
C TRP A 276 22.68 6.38 -4.76
N VAL A 277 22.23 6.08 -5.98
CA VAL A 277 22.29 4.73 -6.55
C VAL A 277 23.73 4.27 -6.79
N ASP A 278 24.65 5.20 -7.08
CA ASP A 278 26.08 4.90 -7.24
C ASP A 278 26.77 4.61 -5.90
N ARG A 279 26.37 5.31 -4.82
CA ARG A 279 27.00 5.19 -3.50
C ARG A 279 26.40 4.10 -2.62
N TYR A 280 25.12 3.78 -2.80
CA TYR A 280 24.37 2.87 -1.95
C TYR A 280 23.78 1.69 -2.73
N PRO A 281 23.53 0.54 -2.10
CA PRO A 281 22.96 -0.65 -2.78
C PRO A 281 21.46 -0.51 -3.06
N ILE A 282 21.04 0.63 -3.59
CA ILE A 282 19.66 0.93 -3.99
C ILE A 282 19.39 0.27 -5.35
N ARG A 283 18.27 -0.44 -5.43
CA ARG A 283 17.85 -1.17 -6.65
C ARG A 283 16.41 -0.91 -7.08
N SER A 284 15.64 -0.18 -6.27
CA SER A 284 14.32 0.30 -6.62
C SER A 284 14.17 1.74 -6.13
N LEU A 285 13.68 2.62 -7.01
CA LEU A 285 13.27 3.99 -6.71
C LEU A 285 11.82 4.13 -7.18
N GLU A 286 10.92 4.34 -6.24
CA GLU A 286 9.50 4.61 -6.46
C GLU A 286 9.25 6.11 -6.32
N ASP A 287 8.43 6.64 -7.23
CA ASP A 287 8.08 8.05 -7.38
C ASP A 287 9.21 9.05 -7.08
N PRO A 288 10.39 8.90 -7.75
CA PRO A 288 11.54 9.78 -7.54
C PRO A 288 11.33 11.21 -8.05
N LEU A 289 10.29 11.41 -8.87
CA LEU A 289 9.87 12.66 -9.50
C LEU A 289 8.35 12.81 -9.37
N GLY A 290 7.83 14.00 -9.67
CA GLY A 290 6.40 14.30 -9.55
C GLY A 290 5.52 13.51 -10.51
N GLU A 291 4.28 13.23 -10.11
CA GLU A 291 3.30 12.46 -10.90
C GLU A 291 3.00 13.08 -12.28
N ASN A 292 3.22 14.39 -12.40
CA ASN A 292 3.02 15.17 -13.62
C ASN A 292 4.35 15.58 -14.31
N ASP A 293 5.51 15.24 -13.75
CA ASP A 293 6.82 15.52 -14.34
C ASP A 293 7.23 14.41 -15.33
N TRP A 294 6.54 14.36 -16.47
CA TRP A 294 6.78 13.35 -17.51
C TRP A 294 8.05 13.57 -18.33
N GLU A 295 8.59 14.79 -18.31
CA GLU A 295 9.82 15.13 -19.06
C GLU A 295 11.09 14.73 -18.32
N GLY A 296 11.07 14.78 -16.97
CA GLY A 296 12.16 14.31 -16.10
C GLY A 296 12.38 12.80 -16.14
#